data_AF-A0A249NTT1-F1
#
_entry.id   AF-A0A249NTT1-F1
#
_cell.length_a   1.000
_cell.length_b   1.000
_cell.length_c   1.000
_cell.angle_alpha   90.00
_cell.angle_beta   90.00
_cell.angle_gamma   90.00
#
_symmetry.space_group_name_H-M   'P 1'
#
loop_
_entity.id
_entity.type
_entity.pdbx_description
1 polymer ?
#
loop_
_entity_poly.entity_id
_entity_poly.type
_entity_poly.pdbx_seq_one_letter_code
_entity_poly.pdbx_strand_id
1 'polypeptide(L)'
;MIEGGKAIDTGSGTGPGGIRGEAERRIRASGYEQWRVRSLATGAPMPHSIRYLKMQIDFVAEKLEQLNPIPADFTDDKYWPAVSI
;
A
#
# COMPACT_ATOMS: atom_id res chain seq x y z
N MET A 1 -21.28 29.75 24.79
CA MET A 1 -21.49 28.31 24.55
C MET A 1 -20.24 27.82 23.83
N ILE A 2 -19.38 27.14 24.59
CA ILE A 2 -18.18 26.42 24.13
C ILE A 2 -18.72 25.15 23.42
N GLU A 3 -18.19 24.55 22.36
CA GLU A 3 -16.87 24.47 21.75
C GLU A 3 -17.08 24.07 20.28
N GLY A 4 -16.22 24.55 19.39
CA GLY A 4 -16.13 24.03 18.03
C GLY A 4 -15.79 22.54 18.08
N GLY A 5 -16.63 21.72 17.46
CA GLY A 5 -16.30 20.33 17.18
C GLY A 5 -15.04 20.30 16.34
N LYS A 6 -13.91 19.94 16.96
CA LYS A 6 -12.74 19.47 16.24
C LYS A 6 -13.17 18.24 15.46
N ALA A 7 -13.45 18.43 14.18
CA ALA A 7 -13.28 17.34 13.23
C ALA A 7 -11.83 16.89 13.43
N ILE A 8 -11.68 15.67 13.95
CA ILE A 8 -10.45 14.92 13.88
C ILE A 8 -10.08 14.81 12.41
N ASP A 9 -9.27 15.76 11.94
CA ASP A 9 -8.59 15.69 10.66
C ASP A 9 -7.58 14.56 10.77
N THR A 10 -8.12 13.33 10.69
CA THR A 10 -7.36 12.10 10.71
C THR A 10 -6.80 12.00 9.32
N GLY A 11 -5.62 12.62 9.15
CA GLY A 11 -4.88 12.86 7.92
C GLY A 11 -5.33 11.97 6.77
N SER A 12 -6.21 12.53 5.94
CA SER A 12 -6.79 11.88 4.78
C SER A 12 -5.69 11.44 3.82
N GLY A 13 -5.41 10.14 3.82
CA GLY A 13 -5.22 9.31 2.63
C GLY A 13 -3.92 9.40 1.82
N THR A 14 -3.26 10.57 1.73
CA THR A 14 -2.31 10.82 0.61
C THR A 14 -0.90 11.20 1.06
N GLY A 15 -0.65 11.36 2.36
CA GLY A 15 0.68 11.61 2.89
C GLY A 15 1.55 10.33 2.97
N PRO A 16 2.88 10.46 3.12
CA PRO A 16 3.80 9.32 3.24
C PRO A 16 3.51 8.37 4.43
N GLY A 17 2.61 8.76 5.35
CA GLY A 17 2.12 7.93 6.45
C GLY A 17 0.70 7.36 6.28
N GLY A 18 0.04 7.60 5.13
CA GLY A 18 -1.30 7.06 4.84
C GLY A 18 -1.28 5.68 4.19
N ILE A 19 -2.47 5.14 3.85
CA ILE A 19 -2.62 3.83 3.19
C ILE A 19 -1.79 3.74 1.90
N ARG A 20 -1.72 4.83 1.11
CA ARG A 20 -0.92 4.86 -0.11
C ARG A 20 0.58 4.78 0.15
N GLY A 21 1.06 5.51 1.17
CA GLY A 21 2.46 5.45 1.58
C GLY A 21 2.86 4.07 2.12
N GLU A 22 1.96 3.41 2.86
CA GLU A 22 2.13 2.02 3.30
C GLU A 22 2.24 1.05 2.10
N ALA A 23 1.34 1.17 1.13
CA ALA A 23 1.35 0.37 -0.09
C ALA A 23 2.67 0.52 -0.85
N GLU A 24 3.12 1.76 -1.06
CA GLU A 24 4.40 2.06 -1.70
C GLU A 24 5.59 1.49 -0.93
N ARG A 25 5.58 1.58 0.40
CA ARG A 25 6.62 0.99 1.25
C ARG A 25 6.71 -0.53 1.04
N ARG A 26 5.58 -1.23 1.04
CA ARG A 26 5.52 -2.69 0.83
C ARG A 26 5.95 -3.08 -0.59
N ILE A 27 5.53 -2.35 -1.62
CA ILE A 27 5.98 -2.58 -3.00
C ILE A 27 7.49 -2.41 -3.12
N ARG A 28 8.07 -1.36 -2.52
CA ARG A 28 9.52 -1.18 -2.49
C ARG A 28 10.24 -2.30 -1.75
N ALA A 29 9.72 -2.73 -0.61
CA ALA A 29 10.29 -3.82 0.19
C ALA A 29 10.27 -5.17 -0.56
N SER A 30 9.30 -5.39 -1.45
CA SER A 30 9.23 -6.61 -2.27
C SER A 30 10.31 -6.73 -3.35
N GLY A 31 11.07 -5.65 -3.60
CA GLY A 31 12.06 -5.61 -4.68
C GLY A 31 11.45 -5.37 -6.07
N TYR A 32 10.18 -4.97 -6.16
CA TYR A 32 9.46 -4.79 -7.43
C TYR A 32 10.22 -3.90 -8.42
N GLU A 33 10.77 -2.78 -7.95
CA GLU A 33 11.49 -1.84 -8.83
C GLU A 33 12.78 -2.44 -9.40
N GLN A 34 13.51 -3.23 -8.62
CA GLN A 34 14.72 -3.91 -9.10
C GLN A 34 14.37 -4.92 -10.19
N TRP A 35 13.29 -5.70 -10.00
CA TRP A 35 12.80 -6.60 -11.04
C TRP A 35 12.29 -5.84 -12.27
N ARG A 36 11.67 -4.67 -12.09
CA ARG A 36 11.16 -3.85 -13.19
C ARG A 36 12.29 -3.29 -14.04
N VAL A 37 13.28 -2.69 -13.40
CA VAL A 37 14.49 -2.18 -14.06
C VAL A 37 15.19 -3.30 -14.82
N ARG A 38 15.37 -4.47 -14.20
CA ARG A 38 16.02 -5.60 -14.86
C ARG A 38 15.22 -6.11 -16.06
N SER A 39 13.89 -6.19 -15.94
CA SER A 39 13.02 -6.59 -17.05
C SER A 39 13.13 -5.63 -18.24
N LEU A 40 13.14 -4.32 -17.98
CA LEU A 40 13.32 -3.30 -19.01
C LEU A 40 14.71 -3.36 -19.66
N ALA A 41 15.77 -3.57 -18.87
CA ALA A 41 17.13 -3.59 -19.36
C ALA A 41 17.49 -4.87 -20.17
N THR A 42 16.88 -6.00 -19.81
CA THR A 42 17.25 -7.31 -20.37
C THR A 42 16.20 -7.89 -21.33
N GLY A 43 14.99 -7.33 -21.36
CA GLY A 43 13.83 -7.92 -22.04
C GLY A 43 13.28 -9.17 -21.36
N ALA A 44 13.94 -9.69 -20.32
CA ALA A 44 13.46 -10.86 -19.60
C ALA A 44 12.18 -10.52 -18.81
N PRO A 45 11.16 -11.40 -18.81
CA PRO A 45 9.93 -11.13 -18.08
C PRO A 45 10.17 -11.09 -16.57
N MET A 46 9.46 -10.18 -15.89
CA MET A 46 9.39 -10.16 -14.43
C MET A 46 8.71 -11.45 -13.92
N PRO A 47 9.11 -12.02 -12.77
CA PRO A 47 8.41 -13.12 -12.13
C PRO A 47 6.95 -12.78 -11.88
N HIS A 48 6.08 -13.76 -12.10
CA HIS A 48 4.64 -13.60 -11.92
C HIS A 48 4.31 -13.25 -10.47
N SER A 49 4.99 -13.88 -9.50
CA SER A 49 4.83 -13.61 -8.07
C SER A 49 5.04 -12.14 -7.71
N ILE A 50 6.09 -11.50 -8.26
CA ILE A 50 6.40 -10.08 -7.99
C ILE A 50 5.34 -9.15 -8.62
N ARG A 51 4.90 -9.45 -9.86
CA ARG A 51 3.83 -8.67 -10.50
C ARG A 51 2.51 -8.79 -9.74
N TYR A 52 2.13 -10.01 -9.36
CA TYR A 52 0.88 -10.26 -8.65
C TYR A 52 0.90 -9.67 -7.24
N LEU A 53 2.03 -9.71 -6.56
CA LEU A 53 2.18 -9.08 -5.25
C LEU A 53 1.90 -7.58 -5.31
N LYS A 54 2.48 -6.85 -6.28
CA LYS A 54 2.17 -5.43 -6.46
C LYS A 54 0.68 -5.20 -6.70
N MET A 55 0.08 -5.98 -7.60
CA MET A 55 -1.36 -5.90 -7.90
C MET A 55 -2.23 -6.10 -6.65
N GLN A 56 -1.89 -7.09 -5.81
CA GLN A 56 -2.61 -7.35 -4.56
C GLN A 56 -2.43 -6.22 -3.55
N ILE A 57 -1.23 -5.65 -3.42
CA ILE A 57 -0.96 -4.51 -2.54
C ILE A 57 -1.79 -3.29 -2.98
N ASP A 58 -1.79 -2.97 -4.29
CA ASP A 58 -2.57 -1.86 -4.83
C ASP A 58 -4.07 -2.04 -4.59
N PHE A 59 -4.58 -3.28 -4.76
CA PHE A 59 -5.97 -3.62 -4.51
C PHE A 59 -6.35 -3.46 -3.04
N VAL A 60 -5.53 -3.96 -2.11
CA VAL A 60 -5.76 -3.78 -0.67
C VAL A 60 -5.80 -2.30 -0.31
N ALA A 61 -4.86 -1.50 -0.83
CA ALA A 61 -4.83 -0.06 -0.58
C ALA A 61 -6.13 0.61 -1.03
N GLU A 62 -6.61 0.30 -2.24
CA GLU A 62 -7.89 0.80 -2.76
C GLU A 62 -9.07 0.41 -1.85
N LYS A 63 -9.09 -0.83 -1.33
CA LYS A 63 -10.17 -1.30 -0.45
C LYS A 63 -10.12 -0.67 0.94
N LEU A 64 -8.94 -0.49 1.51
CA LEU A 64 -8.79 0.21 2.79
C LEU A 64 -9.22 1.68 2.69
N GLU A 65 -8.94 2.36 1.57
CA GLU A 65 -9.37 3.74 1.31
C GLU A 65 -10.90 3.88 1.22
N GLN A 66 -11.62 2.80 0.92
CA GLN A 66 -13.09 2.77 0.83
C GLN A 66 -13.78 2.55 2.20
N LEU A 67 -13.03 2.21 3.26
CA LEU A 67 -13.59 1.96 4.58
C LEU A 67 -13.90 3.26 5.33
N ASN A 68 -15.04 3.30 6.03
CA ASN A 68 -15.41 4.40 6.91
C ASN A 68 -15.97 3.87 8.25
N PRO A 69 -15.24 4.03 9.37
CA PRO A 69 -13.93 4.69 9.47
C PRO A 69 -12.80 3.83 8.88
N ILE A 70 -11.71 4.48 8.45
CA ILE A 70 -10.46 3.79 8.11
C ILE A 70 -9.92 3.10 9.38
N PRO A 71 -9.52 1.81 9.32
CA PRO A 71 -8.92 1.12 10.47
C PRO A 71 -7.64 1.83 10.92
N ALA A 72 -7.51 2.11 12.22
CA ALA A 72 -6.33 2.79 12.77
C ALA A 72 -5.05 1.92 12.69
N ASP A 73 -5.24 0.60 12.57
CA ASP A 73 -4.23 -0.45 12.47
C ASP A 73 -4.04 -0.91 11.01
N PHE A 74 -4.39 -0.09 10.03
CA PHE A 74 -4.30 -0.44 8.60
C PHE A 74 -2.88 -0.86 8.16
N THR A 75 -1.84 -0.57 8.94
CA THR A 75 -0.45 -0.98 8.68
C THR A 75 -0.18 -2.45 9.02
N ASP A 76 -1.05 -3.11 9.80
CA ASP A 76 -0.89 -4.48 10.25
C ASP A 76 -0.92 -5.48 9.10
N ASP A 77 -0.05 -6.50 9.16
CA ASP A 77 0.09 -7.53 8.12
C ASP A 77 -1.20 -8.29 7.82
N LYS A 78 -2.18 -8.31 8.73
CA LYS A 78 -3.49 -8.94 8.50
C LYS A 78 -4.27 -8.36 7.32
N TYR A 79 -4.00 -7.11 6.94
CA TYR A 79 -4.66 -6.45 5.81
C TYR A 79 -3.93 -6.68 4.49
N TRP A 80 -2.64 -6.98 4.52
CA TRP A 80 -1.78 -6.96 3.34
C TRP A 80 -1.36 -8.35 2.90
N PRO A 81 -1.14 -8.57 1.59
CA PRO A 81 -0.60 -9.83 1.12
C PRO A 81 0.82 -10.05 1.66
N ALA A 82 1.07 -11.22 2.24
CA ALA A 82 2.40 -11.67 2.61
C ALA A 82 3.03 -12.45 1.45
N VAL A 83 4.34 -12.29 1.27
CA VAL A 83 5.11 -13.19 0.40
C VAL A 83 5.22 -14.51 1.16
N SER A 84 4.45 -15.53 0.74
CA SER A 84 4.80 -16.91 1.11
C SER A 84 6.02 -17.27 0.27
N ILE A 85 7.20 -17.15 0.87
CA ILE A 85 8.48 -17.53 0.26
C ILE A 85 8.72 -19.01 0.54
#